data_AF-A0A2J7QRY1-F1
#
_entry.id   AF-A0A2J7QRY1-F1
#
_cell.length_a   1.000
_cell.length_b   1.000
_cell.length_c   1.000
_cell.angle_alpha   90.00
_cell.angle_beta   90.00
_cell.angle_gamma   90.00
#
_symmetry.space_group_name_H-M   'P 1'
#
loop_
_entity.id
_entity.type
_entity.pdbx_description
1 polymer ?
#
loop_
_entity_poly.entity_id
_entity_poly.type
_entity_poly.pdbx_seq_one_letter_code
_entity_poly.pdbx_strand_id
1 'polypeptide(L)'
;MAHYKGAASEAGRAMHLMKKREKAQQEIEFRKKKIEEDLKISNIENKFAAHYDAVEQQLKSSTIGLVTLDEMKAKQENIVKERERKLAQKQLEKEQEKQRQLEAKQAEKNRQKQQIQALSFTLDDEEVEEEIETFNTIDTDAERCEPPVKKKIRKNPDVDTSFLPDREREDEENRLREEYRQEWADKQSSLKEEEIDITFSYWDGSGHRRTVRMKKGSSMYQFLQKCLELLRKEFSELKTVTADQLMYVKEDLILPHHNTFYDFIVSKVSM
;
A
#
# COMPACT_ATOMS: atom_id res chain seq x y z
N MET A 1 -78.13 24.64 37.20
CA MET A 1 -77.07 23.74 36.69
C MET A 1 -76.68 24.21 35.30
N ALA A 2 -75.56 24.93 35.17
CA ALA A 2 -75.06 25.39 33.88
C ALA A 2 -74.19 24.27 33.27
N HIS A 3 -74.64 23.71 32.15
CA HIS A 3 -73.90 22.69 31.41
C HIS A 3 -72.83 23.37 30.53
N TYR A 4 -71.56 23.07 30.82
CA TYR A 4 -70.39 23.47 30.04
C TYR A 4 -70.35 22.69 28.72
N LYS A 5 -70.53 23.37 27.57
CA LYS A 5 -70.46 22.82 26.20
C LYS A 5 -69.12 23.13 25.51
N GLY A 6 -67.98 22.85 26.17
CA GLY A 6 -66.64 23.18 25.66
C GLY A 6 -65.81 22.00 25.12
N ALA A 7 -66.32 20.78 25.09
CA ALA A 7 -65.46 19.58 25.02
C ALA A 7 -64.87 19.22 23.63
N ALA A 8 -65.43 19.68 22.51
CA ALA A 8 -65.02 19.19 21.18
C ALA A 8 -63.75 19.87 20.63
N SER A 9 -63.61 21.19 20.82
CA SER A 9 -62.41 21.94 20.38
C SER A 9 -61.21 21.69 21.30
N GLU A 10 -61.44 21.54 22.61
CA GLU A 10 -60.42 21.21 23.59
C GLU A 10 -59.81 19.81 23.38
N ALA A 11 -60.62 18.84 22.92
CA ALA A 11 -60.15 17.49 22.64
C ALA A 11 -59.08 17.43 21.54
N GLY A 12 -59.22 18.23 20.47
CA GLY A 12 -58.22 18.31 19.40
C GLY A 12 -56.90 18.92 19.87
N ARG A 13 -56.97 19.98 20.69
CA ARG A 13 -55.80 20.61 21.31
C ARG A 13 -55.10 19.67 22.29
N ALA A 14 -55.85 18.91 23.09
CA ALA A 14 -55.33 17.91 24.00
C ALA A 14 -54.61 16.77 23.25
N MET A 15 -55.17 16.30 22.13
CA MET A 15 -54.55 15.28 21.29
C MET A 15 -53.23 15.77 20.68
N HIS A 16 -53.18 17.02 20.19
CA HIS A 16 -51.95 17.60 19.64
C HIS A 16 -50.85 17.74 20.70
N LEU A 17 -51.21 18.14 21.91
CA LEU A 17 -50.29 18.22 23.04
C LEU A 17 -49.79 16.84 23.48
N MET A 18 -50.64 15.80 23.48
CA MET A 18 -50.23 14.43 23.73
C MET A 18 -49.26 13.92 22.66
N LYS A 19 -49.56 14.15 21.37
CA LYS A 19 -48.68 13.77 20.26
C LYS A 19 -47.33 14.50 20.30
N LYS A 20 -47.32 15.77 20.71
CA LYS A 20 -46.08 16.55 20.91
C LYS A 20 -45.25 16.02 22.08
N ARG A 21 -45.90 15.61 23.18
CA ARG A 21 -45.23 14.97 24.33
C ARG A 21 -44.65 13.60 23.96
N GLU A 22 -45.39 12.79 23.22
CA GLU A 22 -44.93 11.48 22.76
C GLU A 22 -43.69 11.60 21.85
N LYS A 23 -43.71 12.50 20.87
CA LYS A 23 -42.54 12.78 20.02
C LYS A 23 -41.32 13.23 20.85
N ALA A 24 -41.53 14.12 21.81
CA ALA A 24 -40.45 14.58 22.69
C ALA A 24 -39.90 13.44 23.55
N GLN A 25 -40.75 12.55 24.08
CA GLN A 25 -40.31 11.36 24.82
C GLN A 25 -39.51 10.40 23.93
N GLN A 26 -39.98 10.12 22.71
CA GLN A 26 -39.28 9.28 21.75
C GLN A 26 -37.91 9.88 21.37
N GLU A 27 -37.83 11.20 21.20
CA GLU A 27 -36.56 11.88 20.90
C GLU A 27 -35.59 11.80 22.08
N ILE A 28 -36.08 11.95 23.31
CA ILE A 28 -35.27 11.79 24.54
C ILE A 28 -34.78 10.35 24.67
N GLU A 29 -35.64 9.35 24.46
CA GLU A 29 -35.25 7.94 24.50
C GLU A 29 -34.23 7.59 23.41
N PHE A 30 -34.40 8.12 22.20
CA PHE A 30 -33.46 7.94 21.11
C PHE A 30 -32.10 8.58 21.43
N ARG A 31 -32.09 9.82 21.94
CA ARG A 31 -30.85 10.48 22.39
C ARG A 31 -30.19 9.73 23.53
N LYS A 32 -30.98 9.20 24.49
CA LYS A 32 -30.47 8.40 25.61
C LYS A 32 -29.84 7.09 25.13
N LYS A 33 -30.49 6.37 24.21
CA LYS A 33 -29.93 5.16 23.58
C LYS A 33 -28.67 5.46 22.79
N LYS A 34 -28.64 6.56 22.03
CA LYS A 34 -27.45 7.00 21.28
C LYS A 34 -26.29 7.32 22.23
N ILE A 35 -26.55 8.05 23.31
CA ILE A 35 -25.55 8.32 24.36
C ILE A 35 -25.12 7.01 25.04
N GLU A 36 -26.02 6.07 25.32
CA GLU A 36 -25.67 4.77 25.90
C GLU A 36 -24.83 3.92 24.95
N GLU A 37 -25.07 3.97 23.64
CA GLU A 37 -24.25 3.31 22.63
C GLU A 37 -22.87 3.97 22.49
N ASP A 38 -22.81 5.31 22.51
CA ASP A 38 -21.55 6.05 22.47
C ASP A 38 -20.72 5.89 23.77
N LEU A 39 -21.38 5.80 24.94
CA LEU A 39 -20.75 5.51 26.24
C LEU A 39 -20.51 4.02 26.49
N LYS A 40 -21.18 3.11 25.78
CA LYS A 40 -20.77 1.71 25.69
C LYS A 40 -19.49 1.68 24.88
N ILE A 41 -18.41 2.01 25.59
CA ILE A 41 -17.04 1.76 25.21
C ILE A 41 -16.94 0.26 24.98
N SER A 42 -17.19 -0.15 23.74
CA SER A 42 -17.08 -1.51 23.27
C SER A 42 -15.69 -2.05 23.63
N ASN A 43 -15.66 -2.99 24.59
CA ASN A 43 -14.52 -3.81 25.03
C ASN A 43 -13.14 -3.30 24.58
N ILE A 44 -12.59 -2.32 25.30
CA ILE A 44 -11.21 -1.90 25.10
C ILE A 44 -10.24 -3.08 25.26
N GLU A 45 -10.52 -4.01 26.18
CA GLU A 45 -9.72 -5.22 26.38
C GLU A 45 -9.59 -6.07 25.11
N ASN A 46 -10.68 -6.23 24.34
CA ASN A 46 -10.65 -7.00 23.09
C ASN A 46 -9.96 -6.26 21.94
N LYS A 47 -9.91 -4.92 21.98
CA LYS A 47 -9.21 -4.10 21.00
C LYS A 47 -7.69 -4.14 21.17
N PHE A 48 -7.17 -4.57 22.32
CA PHE A 48 -5.74 -4.72 22.53
C PHE A 48 -5.29 -6.19 22.55
N ALA A 49 -6.11 -7.13 23.03
CA ALA A 49 -5.73 -8.53 23.18
C ALA A 49 -5.61 -9.30 21.85
N ALA A 50 -6.60 -9.19 20.94
CA ALA A 50 -6.58 -9.95 19.68
C ALA A 50 -5.62 -9.37 18.63
N HIS A 51 -5.21 -8.11 18.81
CA HIS A 51 -4.42 -7.35 17.85
C HIS A 51 -2.90 -7.49 18.03
N TYR A 52 -2.46 -7.88 19.21
CA TYR A 52 -1.05 -8.13 19.50
C TYR A 52 -0.66 -9.55 19.06
N ASP A 53 -1.52 -10.53 19.31
CA ASP A 53 -1.22 -11.95 19.11
C ASP A 53 -0.95 -12.30 17.63
N ALA A 54 -1.74 -11.80 16.67
CA ALA A 54 -1.55 -12.14 15.26
C ALA A 54 -0.25 -11.54 14.65
N VAL A 55 0.07 -10.29 14.97
CA VAL A 55 1.29 -9.61 14.48
C VAL A 55 2.52 -10.20 15.16
N GLU A 56 2.44 -10.46 16.45
CA GLU A 56 3.52 -11.05 17.22
C GLU A 56 3.79 -12.50 16.81
N GLN A 57 2.76 -13.30 16.50
CA GLN A 57 2.92 -14.65 15.96
C GLN A 57 3.59 -14.64 14.57
N GLN A 58 3.22 -13.70 13.70
CA GLN A 58 3.85 -13.56 12.37
C GLN A 58 5.31 -13.11 12.49
N LEU A 59 5.61 -12.19 13.41
CA LEU A 59 6.97 -11.74 13.67
C LEU A 59 7.82 -12.83 14.32
N LYS A 60 7.29 -13.58 15.29
CA LYS A 60 7.96 -14.71 15.94
C LYS A 60 8.28 -15.84 14.96
N SER A 61 7.31 -16.24 14.12
CA SER A 61 7.53 -17.29 13.12
C SER A 61 8.54 -16.87 12.04
N SER A 62 8.52 -15.60 11.62
CA SER A 62 9.46 -15.06 10.62
C SER A 62 10.87 -14.82 11.17
N THR A 63 11.05 -14.82 12.50
CA THR A 63 12.32 -14.51 13.19
C THR A 63 12.92 -15.73 13.90
N ILE A 64 12.38 -16.93 13.68
CA ILE A 64 12.99 -18.17 14.16
C ILE A 64 14.23 -18.48 13.30
N GLY A 65 15.41 -18.51 13.94
CA GLY A 65 16.70 -18.80 13.32
C GLY A 65 17.76 -17.72 13.59
N LEU A 66 18.91 -17.84 12.92
CA LEU A 66 19.95 -16.80 12.95
C LEU A 66 19.53 -15.67 11.99
N VAL A 67 19.14 -14.52 12.54
CA VAL A 67 18.66 -13.36 11.79
C VAL A 67 19.51 -12.15 12.19
N THR A 68 19.92 -11.35 11.20
CA THR A 68 20.67 -10.12 11.45
C THR A 68 19.77 -9.03 12.02
N LEU A 69 20.35 -8.07 12.75
CA LEU A 69 19.57 -6.98 13.37
C LEU A 69 18.82 -6.14 12.32
N ASP A 70 19.41 -5.97 11.13
CA ASP A 70 18.81 -5.24 10.03
C ASP A 70 17.63 -6.00 9.41
N GLU A 71 17.75 -7.32 9.25
CA GLU A 71 16.63 -8.16 8.79
C GLU A 71 15.46 -8.15 9.77
N MET A 72 15.73 -8.15 11.08
CA MET A 72 14.69 -8.08 12.10
C MET A 72 13.92 -6.74 12.04
N LYS A 73 14.64 -5.62 11.89
CA LYS A 73 14.04 -4.29 11.74
C LYS A 73 13.22 -4.18 10.45
N ALA A 74 13.77 -4.67 9.33
CA ALA A 74 13.07 -4.65 8.05
C ALA A 74 11.76 -5.48 8.09
N LYS A 75 11.79 -6.66 8.72
CA LYS A 75 10.59 -7.50 8.91
C LYS A 75 9.55 -6.81 9.78
N GLN A 76 9.97 -6.16 10.87
CA GLN A 76 9.09 -5.41 11.75
C GLN A 76 8.42 -4.24 11.02
N GLU A 77 9.19 -3.45 10.27
CA GLU A 77 8.66 -2.32 9.49
C GLU A 77 7.67 -2.78 8.42
N ASN A 78 7.98 -3.86 7.69
CA ASN A 78 7.12 -4.41 6.65
C ASN A 78 5.77 -4.87 7.21
N ILE A 79 5.75 -5.56 8.34
CA ILE A 79 4.51 -6.04 8.97
C ILE A 79 3.65 -4.86 9.45
N VAL A 80 4.27 -3.81 9.99
CA VAL A 80 3.55 -2.58 10.39
C VAL A 80 2.96 -1.88 9.16
N LYS A 81 3.75 -1.69 8.11
CA LYS A 81 3.33 -1.01 6.87
C LYS A 81 2.21 -1.76 6.14
N GLU A 82 2.30 -3.09 6.05
CA GLU A 82 1.25 -3.91 5.44
C GLU A 82 -0.07 -3.79 6.22
N ARG A 83 0.01 -3.78 7.54
CA ARG A 83 -1.15 -3.62 8.42
C ARG A 83 -1.77 -2.23 8.28
N GLU A 84 -0.97 -1.17 8.26
CA GLU A 84 -1.44 0.19 8.03
C GLU A 84 -2.16 0.31 6.69
N ARG A 85 -1.61 -0.30 5.63
CA ARG A 85 -2.24 -0.36 4.32
C ARG A 85 -3.59 -1.08 4.36
N LYS A 86 -3.67 -2.22 5.06
CA LYS A 86 -4.93 -2.98 5.21
C LYS A 86 -5.98 -2.23 6.01
N LEU A 87 -5.56 -1.48 7.05
CA LEU A 87 -6.45 -0.61 7.82
C LEU A 87 -6.97 0.55 6.97
N ALA A 88 -6.10 1.20 6.20
CA ALA A 88 -6.49 2.26 5.28
C ALA A 88 -7.48 1.77 4.21
N GLN A 89 -7.24 0.60 3.62
CA GLN A 89 -8.18 -0.03 2.68
C GLN A 89 -9.55 -0.31 3.31
N LYS A 90 -9.57 -0.88 4.53
CA LYS A 90 -10.82 -1.18 5.24
C LYS A 90 -11.58 0.09 5.65
N GLN A 91 -10.88 1.17 5.97
CA GLN A 91 -11.50 2.47 6.25
C GLN A 91 -12.12 3.07 4.99
N LEU A 92 -11.39 3.03 3.87
CA LEU A 92 -11.86 3.51 2.57
C LEU A 92 -13.12 2.74 2.12
N GLU A 93 -13.12 1.41 2.24
CA GLU A 93 -14.27 0.58 1.89
C GLU A 93 -15.51 0.92 2.73
N LYS A 94 -15.34 1.10 4.04
CA LYS A 94 -16.43 1.53 4.94
C LYS A 94 -16.95 2.92 4.59
N GLU A 95 -16.07 3.83 4.19
CA GLU A 95 -16.47 5.18 3.80
C GLU A 95 -17.28 5.15 2.49
N GLN A 96 -16.83 4.37 1.49
CA GLN A 96 -17.57 4.16 0.25
C GLN A 96 -18.94 3.51 0.49
N GLU A 97 -19.03 2.55 1.42
CA GLU A 97 -20.31 1.94 1.79
C GLU A 97 -21.26 2.96 2.42
N LYS A 98 -20.77 3.80 3.34
CA LYS A 98 -21.56 4.89 3.93
C LYS A 98 -22.04 5.89 2.88
N GLN A 99 -21.18 6.27 1.93
CA GLN A 99 -21.54 7.17 0.84
C GLN A 99 -22.66 6.57 -0.03
N ARG A 100 -22.54 5.30 -0.45
CA ARG A 100 -23.60 4.60 -1.20
C ARG A 100 -24.92 4.54 -0.46
N GLN A 101 -24.91 4.29 0.85
CA GLN A 101 -26.13 4.28 1.66
C GLN A 101 -26.77 5.66 1.75
N LEU A 102 -25.97 6.73 1.82
CA LEU A 102 -26.47 8.10 1.88
C LEU A 102 -27.09 8.53 0.54
N GLU A 103 -26.44 8.17 -0.56
CA GLU A 103 -26.91 8.42 -1.92
C GLU A 103 -28.22 7.66 -2.21
N ALA A 104 -28.32 6.38 -1.82
CA ALA A 104 -29.55 5.61 -1.96
C ALA A 104 -30.73 6.23 -1.19
N LYS A 105 -30.50 6.71 0.04
CA LYS A 105 -31.53 7.43 0.83
C LYS A 105 -31.95 8.75 0.20
N GLN A 106 -31.02 9.49 -0.42
CA GLN A 106 -31.36 10.72 -1.13
C GLN A 106 -32.17 10.44 -2.41
N ALA A 107 -31.81 9.41 -3.17
CA ALA A 107 -32.54 9.00 -4.36
C ALA A 107 -33.99 8.58 -4.03
N GLU A 108 -34.20 7.85 -2.93
CA GLU A 108 -35.53 7.46 -2.47
C GLU A 108 -36.38 8.69 -2.09
N LYS A 109 -35.81 9.65 -1.34
CA LYS A 109 -36.48 10.92 -1.01
C LYS A 109 -36.87 11.70 -2.26
N ASN A 110 -35.99 11.78 -3.26
CA ASN A 110 -36.28 12.49 -4.51
C ASN A 110 -37.38 11.80 -5.33
N ARG A 111 -37.40 10.46 -5.36
CA ARG A 111 -38.47 9.69 -6.00
C ARG A 111 -39.83 9.92 -5.33
N GLN A 112 -39.86 9.94 -3.99
CA GLN A 112 -41.09 10.24 -3.23
C GLN A 112 -41.58 11.66 -3.53
N LYS A 113 -40.69 12.66 -3.57
CA LYS A 113 -41.04 14.05 -3.95
C LYS A 113 -41.63 14.14 -5.36
N GLN A 114 -41.02 13.47 -6.35
CA GLN A 114 -41.53 13.44 -7.72
C GLN A 114 -42.90 12.73 -7.82
N GLN A 115 -43.11 11.65 -7.06
CA GLN A 115 -44.40 10.95 -7.03
C GLN A 115 -45.51 11.81 -6.41
N ILE A 116 -45.21 12.56 -5.34
CA ILE A 116 -46.15 13.51 -4.73
C ILE A 116 -46.46 14.66 -5.71
N GLN A 117 -45.44 15.19 -6.38
CA GLN A 117 -45.60 16.25 -7.39
C GLN A 117 -46.47 15.78 -8.58
N ALA A 118 -46.31 14.54 -9.03
CA ALA A 118 -47.09 13.95 -10.12
C ALA A 118 -48.55 13.64 -9.72
N LEU A 119 -48.88 13.64 -8.43
CA LEU A 119 -50.22 13.33 -7.90
C LEU A 119 -51.01 14.58 -7.45
N SER A 120 -50.52 15.79 -7.74
CA SER A 120 -51.17 17.04 -7.31
C SER A 120 -52.28 17.50 -8.26
N PHE A 121 -53.51 17.04 -7.99
CA PHE A 121 -54.69 17.90 -7.99
C PHE A 121 -54.80 18.52 -6.59
N THR A 122 -54.42 19.80 -6.42
CA THR A 122 -54.93 20.71 -5.38
C THR A 122 -54.43 22.12 -5.68
N LEU A 123 -55.39 22.94 -6.11
CA LEU A 123 -55.34 24.39 -6.18
C LEU A 123 -55.62 24.89 -4.74
N ASP A 124 -54.83 25.85 -4.27
CA ASP A 124 -55.04 26.66 -3.04
C ASP A 124 -54.94 25.93 -1.68
N ASP A 125 -53.90 26.25 -0.90
CA ASP A 125 -54.05 27.23 0.19
C ASP A 125 -52.68 27.55 0.83
N GLU A 126 -52.54 28.82 1.17
CA GLU A 126 -51.42 29.49 1.81
C GLU A 126 -51.06 28.92 3.21
N GLU A 127 -49.92 29.37 3.74
CA GLU A 127 -49.36 29.10 5.08
C GLU A 127 -48.54 27.81 5.27
N VAL A 128 -47.28 27.83 4.79
CA VAL A 128 -46.13 27.64 5.69
C VAL A 128 -44.99 28.54 5.22
N GLU A 129 -44.94 29.71 5.83
CA GLU A 129 -43.80 30.62 5.86
C GLU A 129 -42.66 29.95 6.66
N GLU A 130 -41.55 29.62 6.00
CA GLU A 130 -40.22 29.67 6.62
C GLU A 130 -39.17 29.66 5.51
N GLU A 131 -38.52 30.83 5.39
CA GLU A 131 -37.13 31.04 5.00
C GLU A 131 -36.51 30.02 4.03
N ILE A 132 -36.22 30.45 2.80
CA ILE A 132 -34.92 30.24 2.14
C ILE A 132 -34.91 30.93 0.75
N GLU A 133 -33.90 31.76 0.58
CA GLU A 133 -33.26 32.17 -0.68
C GLU A 133 -33.98 33.18 -1.59
N THR A 134 -33.57 34.43 -1.38
CA THR A 134 -33.27 35.38 -2.45
C THR A 134 -32.36 34.75 -3.51
N PHE A 135 -32.94 34.24 -4.61
CA PHE A 135 -32.21 33.90 -5.83
C PHE A 135 -32.37 35.02 -6.86
N ASN A 136 -31.23 35.65 -7.17
CA ASN A 136 -31.08 36.61 -8.26
C ASN A 136 -31.44 35.98 -9.60
N THR A 137 -32.30 36.65 -10.35
CA THR A 137 -32.41 36.57 -11.80
C THR A 137 -31.15 37.10 -12.47
N ILE A 138 -30.62 36.40 -13.49
CA ILE A 138 -30.27 36.92 -14.84
C ILE A 138 -29.39 35.91 -15.60
N ASP A 139 -30.00 35.40 -16.67
CA ASP A 139 -29.51 35.11 -18.02
C ASP A 139 -28.32 34.16 -18.30
N THR A 140 -28.69 33.01 -18.87
CA THR A 140 -28.34 32.54 -20.21
C THR A 140 -27.16 33.24 -20.90
N ASP A 141 -26.01 32.57 -20.98
CA ASP A 141 -25.36 32.39 -22.28
C ASP A 141 -24.49 31.13 -22.34
N ALA A 142 -24.55 30.46 -23.47
CA ALA A 142 -24.00 29.14 -23.71
C ALA A 142 -22.62 29.25 -24.39
N GLU A 143 -21.54 29.20 -23.61
CA GLU A 143 -20.19 28.94 -24.14
C GLU A 143 -19.41 27.96 -23.26
N ARG A 144 -19.17 26.76 -23.83
CA ARG A 144 -18.03 25.85 -23.66
C ARG A 144 -17.21 26.01 -22.35
N CYS A 145 -17.73 25.47 -21.25
CA CYS A 145 -16.98 25.36 -19.99
C CYS A 145 -16.11 24.10 -19.96
N GLU A 146 -14.81 24.24 -20.26
CA GLU A 146 -13.82 23.25 -19.83
C GLU A 146 -13.74 23.25 -18.28
N PRO A 147 -13.56 22.09 -17.64
CA PRO A 147 -13.56 22.00 -16.19
C PRO A 147 -12.44 22.88 -15.60
N PRO A 148 -12.69 23.66 -14.53
CA PRO A 148 -11.70 24.56 -13.98
C PRO A 148 -10.51 23.74 -13.46
N VAL A 149 -9.36 23.86 -14.14
CA VAL A 149 -8.09 23.33 -13.67
C VAL A 149 -7.77 24.05 -12.37
N LYS A 150 -7.97 23.38 -11.24
CA LYS A 150 -7.63 23.90 -9.92
C LYS A 150 -6.13 24.14 -9.89
N LYS A 151 -5.72 25.38 -10.14
CA LYS A 151 -4.34 25.84 -9.91
C LYS A 151 -4.13 25.70 -8.40
N LYS A 152 -3.41 24.65 -7.99
CA LYS A 152 -3.00 24.45 -6.59
C LYS A 152 -2.41 25.78 -6.12
N ILE A 153 -2.87 26.31 -4.98
CA ILE A 153 -2.25 27.46 -4.32
C ILE A 153 -0.76 27.13 -4.18
N ARG A 154 0.06 27.83 -4.98
CA ARG A 154 1.51 27.70 -4.95
C ARG A 154 2.05 28.81 -4.05
N LYS A 155 2.98 28.44 -3.19
CA LYS A 155 3.81 29.42 -2.47
C LYS A 155 4.70 30.14 -3.48
N ASN A 156 5.22 31.31 -3.11
CA ASN A 156 6.14 32.07 -3.95
C ASN A 156 7.33 31.16 -4.40
N PRO A 157 7.60 31.01 -5.71
CA PRO A 157 8.65 30.14 -6.23
C PRO A 157 10.07 30.53 -5.79
N ASP A 158 10.29 31.77 -5.34
CA ASP A 158 11.61 32.24 -4.87
C ASP A 158 11.92 31.85 -3.41
N VAL A 159 10.96 31.26 -2.69
CA VAL A 159 11.14 30.82 -1.32
C VAL A 159 11.51 29.33 -1.32
N ASP A 160 12.68 28.99 -0.77
CA ASP A 160 13.11 27.60 -0.62
C ASP A 160 12.12 26.83 0.28
N THR A 161 11.48 25.81 -0.30
CA THR A 161 10.53 24.94 0.38
C THR A 161 11.06 23.51 0.52
N SER A 162 12.36 23.30 0.33
CA SER A 162 13.05 22.01 0.49
C SER A 162 12.88 21.41 1.89
N PHE A 163 12.76 22.25 2.92
CA PHE A 163 12.58 21.85 4.32
C PHE A 163 11.14 21.39 4.66
N LEU A 164 10.16 21.69 3.80
CA LEU A 164 8.79 21.22 4.03
C LEU A 164 8.66 19.77 3.55
N PRO A 165 8.03 18.87 4.34
CA PRO A 165 7.63 17.54 3.89
C PRO A 165 6.78 17.66 2.64
N ASP A 166 7.27 17.09 1.55
CA ASP A 166 6.67 17.19 0.23
C ASP A 166 6.60 15.78 -0.37
N ARG A 167 5.40 15.22 -0.34
CA ARG A 167 5.14 13.86 -0.79
C ARG A 167 5.48 13.66 -2.27
N GLU A 168 5.25 14.67 -3.11
CA GLU A 168 5.57 14.57 -4.54
C GLU A 168 7.10 14.51 -4.73
N ARG A 169 7.86 15.30 -3.96
CA ARG A 169 9.33 15.29 -3.97
C ARG A 169 9.93 13.99 -3.44
N GLU A 170 9.41 13.48 -2.33
CA GLU A 170 9.84 12.19 -1.76
C GLU A 170 9.53 11.02 -2.71
N ASP A 171 8.38 11.06 -3.39
CA ASP A 171 8.02 10.06 -4.40
C ASP A 171 8.95 10.15 -5.62
N GLU A 172 9.34 11.35 -6.06
CA GLU A 172 10.33 11.56 -7.13
C GLU A 172 11.74 11.10 -6.73
N GLU A 173 12.20 11.40 -5.52
CA GLU A 173 13.48 10.93 -4.99
C GLU A 173 13.51 9.40 -4.91
N ASN A 174 12.43 8.79 -4.43
CA ASN A 174 12.31 7.33 -4.38
C ASN A 174 12.35 6.70 -5.77
N ARG A 175 11.66 7.30 -6.76
CA ARG A 175 11.72 6.84 -8.16
C ARG A 175 13.15 6.91 -8.70
N LEU A 176 13.82 8.05 -8.55
CA LEU A 176 15.22 8.21 -8.96
C LEU A 176 16.12 7.18 -8.26
N ARG A 177 15.89 6.92 -6.97
CA ARG A 177 16.66 5.92 -6.21
C ARG A 177 16.42 4.50 -6.70
N GLU A 178 15.20 4.17 -7.10
CA GLU A 178 14.86 2.88 -7.70
C GLU A 178 15.45 2.73 -9.09
N GLU A 179 15.41 3.78 -9.91
CA GLU A 179 16.05 3.84 -11.23
C GLU A 179 17.56 3.61 -11.12
N TYR A 180 18.25 4.36 -10.24
CA TYR A 180 19.69 4.15 -10.02
C TYR A 180 20.01 2.76 -9.50
N ARG A 181 19.14 2.15 -8.68
CA ARG A 181 19.33 0.77 -8.21
C ARG A 181 19.22 -0.22 -9.37
N GLN A 182 18.24 -0.03 -10.26
CA GLN A 182 18.08 -0.86 -11.45
C GLN A 182 19.26 -0.68 -12.40
N GLU A 183 19.63 0.55 -12.73
CA GLU A 183 20.79 0.82 -13.57
C GLU A 183 22.07 0.19 -13.00
N TRP A 184 22.26 0.28 -11.69
CA TRP A 184 23.42 -0.32 -11.04
C TRP A 184 23.38 -1.85 -11.14
N ALA A 185 22.23 -2.47 -10.89
CA ALA A 185 22.06 -3.92 -11.04
C ALA A 185 22.27 -4.39 -12.48
N ASP A 186 21.76 -3.64 -13.46
CA ASP A 186 21.91 -3.95 -14.88
C ASP A 186 23.37 -3.80 -15.33
N LYS A 187 24.05 -2.74 -14.89
CA LYS A 187 25.49 -2.56 -15.11
C LYS A 187 26.29 -3.72 -14.51
N GLN A 188 25.95 -4.14 -13.29
CA GLN A 188 26.57 -5.30 -12.63
C GLN A 188 26.31 -6.60 -13.40
N SER A 189 25.08 -6.81 -13.86
CA SER A 189 24.69 -8.01 -14.63
C SER A 189 25.41 -8.04 -15.98
N SER A 190 25.46 -6.91 -16.68
CA SER A 190 26.16 -6.78 -17.96
C SER A 190 27.65 -7.11 -17.81
N LEU A 191 28.32 -6.56 -16.79
CA LEU A 191 29.74 -6.87 -16.53
C LEU A 191 29.97 -8.35 -16.17
N LYS A 192 29.03 -8.98 -15.47
CA LYS A 192 29.08 -10.42 -15.14
C LYS A 192 28.80 -11.28 -16.37
N GLU A 193 28.02 -10.81 -17.32
CA GLU A 193 27.68 -11.55 -18.53
C GLU A 193 28.79 -11.55 -19.59
N GLU A 194 29.70 -10.57 -19.55
CA GLU A 194 30.86 -10.53 -20.44
C GLU A 194 31.64 -11.85 -20.45
N GLU A 195 31.88 -12.38 -21.66
CA GLU A 195 32.64 -13.61 -21.87
C GLU A 195 34.15 -13.34 -21.79
N ILE A 196 34.86 -14.24 -21.12
CA ILE A 196 36.30 -14.23 -20.95
C ILE A 196 36.91 -15.58 -21.35
N ASP A 197 38.03 -15.50 -22.08
CA ASP A 197 38.85 -16.65 -22.42
C ASP A 197 39.91 -16.85 -21.32
N ILE A 198 39.70 -17.88 -20.50
CA ILE A 198 40.58 -18.22 -19.38
C ILE A 198 41.53 -19.31 -19.82
N THR A 199 42.82 -18.98 -19.82
CA THR A 199 43.87 -19.99 -19.99
C THR A 199 44.25 -20.56 -18.63
N PHE A 200 44.16 -21.87 -18.48
CA PHE A 200 44.47 -22.58 -17.25
C PHE A 200 45.45 -23.72 -17.51
N SER A 201 46.11 -24.18 -16.46
CA SER A 201 46.94 -25.39 -16.51
C SER A 201 46.41 -26.38 -15.49
N TYR A 202 46.13 -27.60 -15.93
CA TYR A 202 45.97 -28.73 -15.03
C TYR A 202 47.34 -29.21 -14.56
N TRP A 203 47.44 -29.64 -13.30
CA TRP A 203 48.69 -30.06 -12.66
C TRP A 203 48.50 -31.41 -11.99
N ASP A 204 49.17 -32.43 -12.52
CA ASP A 204 49.25 -33.81 -11.98
C ASP A 204 50.70 -34.22 -11.68
N GLY A 205 51.61 -33.24 -11.67
CA GLY A 205 53.07 -33.43 -11.71
C GLY A 205 53.68 -32.95 -13.03
N SER A 206 52.86 -32.79 -14.07
CA SER A 206 53.18 -32.09 -15.31
C SER A 206 52.14 -31.00 -15.60
N GLY A 207 52.54 -29.95 -16.32
CA GLY A 207 51.66 -28.82 -16.63
C GLY A 207 50.91 -29.02 -17.95
N HIS A 208 49.58 -29.14 -17.90
CA HIS A 208 48.72 -29.27 -19.07
C HIS A 208 47.91 -27.99 -19.34
N ARG A 209 48.44 -27.13 -20.21
CA ARG A 209 47.82 -25.84 -20.56
C ARG A 209 46.63 -26.00 -21.53
N ARG A 210 45.49 -25.40 -21.17
CA ARG A 210 44.24 -25.39 -21.95
C ARG A 210 43.55 -24.04 -21.82
N THR A 211 42.60 -23.77 -22.71
CA THR A 211 41.82 -22.54 -22.73
C THR A 211 40.33 -22.88 -22.67
N VAL A 212 39.57 -22.18 -21.83
CA VAL A 212 38.11 -22.29 -21.73
C VAL A 212 37.48 -20.90 -21.83
N ARG A 213 36.39 -20.80 -22.58
CA ARG A 213 35.55 -19.60 -22.63
C ARG A 213 34.39 -19.71 -21.64
N MET A 214 34.17 -18.68 -20.80
CA MET A 214 33.01 -18.59 -19.90
C MET A 214 32.68 -17.14 -19.55
N LYS A 215 31.56 -16.91 -18.87
CA LYS A 215 31.15 -15.58 -18.38
C LYS A 215 31.92 -15.17 -17.12
N LYS A 216 32.19 -13.88 -16.91
CA LYS A 216 32.85 -13.35 -15.70
C LYS A 216 32.07 -13.68 -14.41
N GLY A 217 30.75 -13.73 -14.49
CA GLY A 217 29.87 -14.06 -13.37
C GLY A 217 29.80 -15.54 -13.03
N SER A 218 30.43 -16.42 -13.81
CA SER A 218 30.49 -17.84 -13.49
C SER A 218 31.33 -18.08 -12.23
N SER A 219 30.86 -18.98 -11.37
CA SER A 219 31.60 -19.35 -10.17
C SER A 219 32.82 -20.21 -10.49
N MET A 220 33.79 -20.21 -9.59
CA MET A 220 34.97 -21.06 -9.72
C MET A 220 34.60 -22.54 -9.80
N TYR A 221 33.55 -22.98 -9.10
CA TYR A 221 33.02 -24.33 -9.23
C TYR A 221 32.57 -24.65 -10.66
N GLN A 222 31.79 -23.76 -11.29
CA GLN A 222 31.33 -23.94 -12.67
C GLN A 222 32.51 -24.01 -13.65
N PHE A 223 33.55 -23.23 -13.40
CA PHE A 223 34.78 -23.28 -14.16
C PHE A 223 35.50 -24.62 -14.04
N LEU A 224 35.73 -25.08 -12.81
CA LEU A 224 36.38 -26.37 -12.57
C LEU A 224 35.59 -27.53 -13.20
N GLN A 225 34.26 -27.46 -13.16
CA GLN A 225 33.40 -28.43 -13.84
C GLN A 225 33.60 -28.42 -15.37
N LYS A 226 33.69 -27.23 -15.98
CA LYS A 226 33.98 -27.08 -17.42
C LYS A 226 35.39 -27.56 -17.78
N CYS A 227 36.37 -27.30 -16.94
CA CYS A 227 37.73 -27.83 -17.09
C CYS A 227 37.74 -29.36 -17.02
N LEU A 228 37.02 -29.95 -16.07
CA LEU A 228 36.87 -31.40 -15.94
C LEU A 228 36.24 -32.02 -17.18
N GLU A 229 35.20 -31.41 -17.75
CA GLU A 229 34.57 -31.88 -19.01
C GLU A 229 35.58 -31.98 -20.17
N LEU A 230 36.50 -31.02 -20.27
CA LEU A 230 37.56 -31.03 -21.28
C LEU A 230 38.63 -32.09 -20.97
N LEU A 231 39.10 -32.13 -19.72
CA LEU A 231 40.20 -33.02 -19.31
C LEU A 231 39.79 -34.49 -19.28
N ARG A 232 38.53 -34.82 -18.97
CA ARG A 232 38.01 -36.20 -18.95
C ARG A 232 38.12 -36.94 -20.30
N LYS A 233 38.29 -36.19 -21.41
CA LYS A 233 38.55 -36.78 -22.73
C LYS A 233 39.96 -37.35 -22.86
N GLU A 234 40.92 -36.74 -22.18
CA GLU A 234 42.35 -37.06 -22.27
C GLU A 234 42.82 -37.91 -21.08
N PHE A 235 42.28 -37.66 -19.89
CA PHE A 235 42.68 -38.30 -18.65
C PHE A 235 41.50 -39.11 -18.07
N SER A 236 41.60 -40.44 -18.13
CA SER A 236 40.59 -41.35 -17.57
C SER A 236 40.50 -41.28 -16.05
N GLU A 237 41.58 -40.86 -15.38
CA GLU A 237 41.66 -40.70 -13.91
C GLU A 237 40.70 -39.63 -13.38
N LEU A 238 40.44 -38.58 -14.16
CA LEU A 238 39.54 -37.49 -13.80
C LEU A 238 38.04 -37.83 -13.97
N LYS A 239 37.71 -39.05 -14.38
CA LYS A 239 36.31 -39.48 -14.53
C LYS A 239 35.61 -39.65 -13.19
N THR A 240 36.32 -40.09 -12.15
CA THR A 240 35.78 -40.30 -10.81
C THR A 240 35.83 -39.03 -9.95
N VAL A 241 36.69 -38.07 -10.32
CA VAL A 241 36.91 -36.83 -9.58
C VAL A 241 35.79 -35.83 -9.84
N THR A 242 35.32 -35.17 -8.78
CA THR A 242 34.34 -34.07 -8.83
C THR A 242 35.02 -32.71 -8.70
N ALA A 243 34.32 -31.65 -9.09
CA ALA A 243 34.86 -30.28 -9.01
C ALA A 243 35.19 -29.83 -7.57
N ASP A 244 34.55 -30.42 -6.55
CA ASP A 244 34.82 -30.16 -5.13
C ASP A 244 36.19 -30.69 -4.67
N GLN A 245 36.77 -31.66 -5.37
CA GLN A 245 38.06 -32.26 -5.04
C GLN A 245 39.23 -31.55 -5.73
N LEU A 246 38.91 -30.60 -6.62
CA LEU A 246 39.91 -29.77 -7.28
C LEU A 246 40.05 -28.46 -6.52
N MET A 247 41.20 -27.80 -6.66
CA MET A 247 41.38 -26.45 -6.16
C MET A 247 41.87 -25.57 -7.30
N TYR A 248 41.37 -24.35 -7.35
CA TYR A 248 41.91 -23.35 -8.25
C TYR A 248 42.98 -22.54 -7.54
N VAL A 249 44.16 -22.52 -8.13
CA VAL A 249 45.30 -21.73 -7.66
C VAL A 249 45.66 -20.73 -8.74
N LYS A 250 45.66 -19.44 -8.39
CA LYS A 250 46.14 -18.37 -9.24
C LYS A 250 47.27 -17.65 -8.54
N GLU A 251 48.45 -17.70 -9.14
CA GLU A 251 49.69 -17.22 -8.52
C GLU A 251 49.83 -17.89 -7.14
N ASP A 252 49.73 -17.12 -6.05
CA ASP A 252 49.82 -17.61 -4.68
C ASP A 252 48.46 -17.68 -3.95
N LEU A 253 47.36 -17.39 -4.65
CA LEU A 253 46.02 -17.35 -4.06
C LEU A 253 45.20 -18.58 -4.45
N ILE A 254 44.77 -19.33 -3.43
CA ILE A 254 43.76 -20.39 -3.58
C ILE A 254 42.38 -19.75 -3.54
N LEU A 255 41.60 -19.94 -4.60
CA LEU A 255 40.26 -19.37 -4.68
C LEU A 255 39.19 -20.38 -4.25
N PRO A 256 38.31 -20.01 -3.29
CA PRO A 256 37.14 -20.80 -2.93
C PRO A 256 36.17 -21.03 -4.09
N HIS A 257 35.44 -22.15 -4.03
CA HIS A 257 34.49 -22.58 -5.07
C HIS A 257 33.28 -21.66 -5.29
N HIS A 258 32.89 -20.91 -4.26
CA HIS A 258 31.73 -20.01 -4.32
C HIS A 258 32.04 -18.64 -4.91
N ASN A 259 33.32 -18.27 -5.04
CA ASN A 259 33.72 -16.99 -5.61
C ASN A 259 33.57 -16.98 -7.13
N THR A 260 33.36 -15.80 -7.70
CA THR A 260 33.26 -15.60 -9.15
C THR A 260 34.51 -14.93 -9.70
N PHE A 261 34.76 -15.05 -11.01
CA PHE A 261 35.87 -14.31 -11.64
C PHE A 261 35.66 -12.80 -11.57
N TYR A 262 34.40 -12.35 -11.59
CA TYR A 262 34.02 -10.97 -11.41
C TYR A 262 34.61 -10.39 -10.11
N ASP A 263 34.44 -11.09 -8.98
CA ASP A 263 34.92 -10.63 -7.67
C ASP A 263 36.44 -10.40 -7.67
N PHE A 264 37.17 -11.29 -8.34
CA PHE A 264 38.63 -11.20 -8.44
C PHE A 264 39.06 -10.06 -9.38
N ILE A 265 38.41 -9.91 -10.53
CA ILE A 265 38.73 -8.86 -11.50
C ILE A 265 38.55 -7.48 -10.87
N VAL A 266 37.46 -7.29 -10.11
CA VAL A 266 37.22 -6.02 -9.40
C VAL A 266 38.27 -5.79 -8.31
N SER A 267 38.61 -6.82 -7.52
CA SER A 267 39.58 -6.68 -6.42
C SER A 267 41.01 -6.36 -6.89
N LYS A 268 41.42 -6.80 -8.08
CA LYS A 268 42.79 -6.66 -8.60
C LYS A 268 43.06 -5.37 -9.35
N VAL A 269 42.05 -4.56 -9.64
CA VAL A 269 42.25 -3.21 -10.22
C VAL A 269 42.71 -2.19 -9.15
N SER A 270 42.69 -2.56 -7.86
CA SER A 270 43.05 -1.65 -6.77
C SER A 270 44.33 -2.04 -5.99
N MET A 271 45.13 -2.99 -6.48
CA MET A 271 46.44 -3.34 -5.91
C MET A 271 47.55 -3.10 -6.92
#